data_AF-A0AA39PXT7-F1
#
_entry.id   AF-A0AA39PXT7-F1
#
_cell.length_a   1.000
_cell.length_b   1.000
_cell.length_c   1.000
_cell.angle_alpha   90.00
_cell.angle_beta   90.00
_cell.angle_gamma   90.00
#
_symmetry.space_group_name_H-M   'P 1'
#
loop_
_entity.id
_entity.type
_entity.pdbx_description
1 polymer ?
#
loop_
_entity_poly.entity_id
_entity_poly.type
_entity_poly.pdbx_seq_one_letter_code
_entity_poly.pdbx_strand_id
1 'polypeptide(L)'
;PGGYSHIAESHLIDGLWNNRSERRGIRLGKFLRAYEMRDQEDPEEFLVNPHSLAFNSEVEQALFPHRRLLAQLIDHPNNVDDTTIPAIVWLSSLKNKPLIIHWTGSLTLNDLARINNYFFRRVLKICKDSPLDWITGLAMSHAQTLVVAYRHRELFLQDKECPPASEIETVNRFVIERAWERLVNYTGRTTDGKVKHDAVDVDMEALILLEKRMFDTSEDAGIAGNYQWGLDIGMHQDGWFPW
;
A
#
# COMPACT_ATOMS: atom_id res chain seq x y z
N PRO A 1 24.45 -28.06 -3.08
CA PRO A 1 24.54 -29.43 -2.52
C PRO A 1 23.71 -29.52 -1.22
N GLY A 2 22.41 -29.79 -1.35
CA GLY A 2 21.54 -30.11 -0.21
C GLY A 2 21.45 -31.62 -0.10
N GLY A 3 22.18 -32.20 0.83
CA GLY A 3 22.08 -33.63 1.12
C GLY A 3 20.81 -33.90 1.92
N TYR A 4 19.99 -34.85 1.46
CA TYR A 4 18.86 -35.35 2.24
C TYR A 4 19.40 -36.14 3.44
N SER A 5 18.98 -35.76 4.64
CA SER A 5 19.25 -36.51 5.87
C SER A 5 18.12 -37.52 6.10
N HIS A 6 18.44 -38.82 6.07
CA HIS A 6 17.49 -39.85 6.50
C HIS A 6 17.29 -39.75 8.02
N ILE A 7 16.07 -39.40 8.43
CA ILE A 7 15.65 -39.46 9.84
C ILE A 7 15.11 -40.87 10.09
N ALA A 8 15.62 -41.54 11.12
CA ALA A 8 15.09 -42.84 11.53
C ALA A 8 13.62 -42.68 11.97
N GLU A 9 12.74 -43.59 11.55
CA GLU A 9 11.31 -43.52 11.88
C GLU A 9 11.04 -43.44 13.39
N SER A 10 11.91 -44.05 14.21
CA SER A 10 11.85 -43.97 15.68
C SER A 10 12.03 -42.56 16.26
N HIS A 11 12.47 -41.60 15.45
CA HIS A 11 12.64 -40.20 15.85
C HIS A 11 11.48 -39.30 15.40
N LEU A 12 10.51 -39.84 14.65
CA LEU A 12 9.28 -39.14 14.32
C LEU A 12 8.34 -39.18 15.53
N ILE A 13 8.32 -38.12 16.32
CA ILE A 13 7.36 -37.95 17.42
C ILE A 13 6.05 -37.43 16.82
N ASP A 14 5.26 -38.34 16.26
CA ASP A 14 3.85 -38.12 15.91
C ASP A 14 3.03 -39.17 16.64
N GLY A 15 2.15 -38.72 17.54
CA GLY A 15 1.31 -39.60 18.38
C GLY A 15 0.39 -40.52 17.59
N LEU A 16 0.18 -40.24 16.30
CA LEU A 16 -0.67 -41.02 15.41
C LEU A 16 0.11 -41.64 14.23
N TRP A 17 1.45 -41.76 14.34
CA TRP A 17 2.30 -42.38 13.32
C TRP A 17 1.87 -43.82 12.99
N ASN A 18 1.68 -44.12 11.70
CA ASN A 18 1.09 -45.36 11.17
C ASN A 18 -0.37 -45.66 11.60
N ASN A 19 -1.05 -44.78 12.34
CA ASN A 19 -2.46 -44.94 12.72
C ASN A 19 -3.39 -44.22 11.74
N ARG A 20 -3.63 -44.84 10.57
CA ARG A 20 -4.48 -44.29 9.51
C ARG A 20 -5.89 -43.93 9.98
N SER A 21 -6.47 -44.75 10.86
CA SER A 21 -7.86 -44.57 11.31
C SER A 21 -8.02 -43.35 12.22
N GLU A 22 -7.13 -43.18 13.19
CA GLU A 22 -7.20 -42.04 14.12
C GLU A 22 -6.79 -40.73 13.46
N ARG A 23 -5.81 -40.76 12.54
CA ARG A 23 -5.46 -39.58 11.74
C ARG A 23 -6.64 -39.05 10.92
N ARG A 24 -7.45 -39.96 10.35
CA ARG A 24 -8.68 -39.59 9.62
C ARG A 24 -9.78 -38.99 10.49
N GLY A 25 -9.65 -39.12 11.82
CA GLY A 25 -10.53 -38.50 12.80
C GLY A 25 -10.09 -37.10 13.21
N ILE A 26 -8.92 -36.63 12.76
CA ILE A 26 -8.46 -35.26 13.04
C ILE A 26 -9.37 -34.29 12.29
N ARG A 27 -10.00 -33.40 13.04
CA ARG A 27 -10.71 -32.27 12.46
C ARG A 27 -9.74 -31.13 12.30
N LEU A 28 -9.37 -30.84 11.06
CA LEU A 28 -8.77 -29.56 10.72
C LEU A 28 -9.78 -28.48 11.12
N GLY A 29 -9.33 -27.49 11.90
CA GLY A 29 -10.16 -26.35 12.26
C GLY A 29 -10.67 -25.63 11.01
N LYS A 30 -11.64 -24.72 11.17
CA LYS A 30 -12.00 -23.82 10.07
C LYS A 30 -10.80 -22.88 9.83
N PHE A 31 -10.12 -23.07 8.71
CA PHE A 31 -9.09 -22.14 8.24
C PHE A 31 -9.73 -21.15 7.27
N LEU A 32 -9.48 -19.85 7.46
CA LEU A 32 -9.76 -18.83 6.44
C LEU A 32 -8.75 -19.00 5.32
N ARG A 33 -9.18 -18.94 4.06
CA ARG A 33 -8.24 -19.04 2.94
C ARG A 33 -7.40 -17.77 2.87
N ALA A 34 -6.17 -17.89 2.40
CA ALA A 34 -5.24 -16.75 2.30
C ALA A 34 -5.77 -15.59 1.43
N TYR A 35 -6.61 -15.88 0.42
CA TYR A 35 -7.28 -14.83 -0.36
C TYR A 35 -8.44 -14.18 0.40
N GLU A 36 -9.15 -14.93 1.25
CA GLU A 36 -10.24 -14.41 2.11
C GLU A 36 -9.69 -13.54 3.23
N MET A 37 -8.45 -13.79 3.66
CA MET A 37 -7.69 -12.91 4.54
C MET A 37 -7.15 -11.67 3.83
N ARG A 38 -6.74 -11.78 2.56
CA ARG A 38 -6.34 -10.60 1.76
C ARG A 38 -7.45 -9.58 1.60
N ASP A 39 -8.69 -10.03 1.51
CA ASP A 39 -9.88 -9.15 1.47
C ASP A 39 -10.23 -8.54 2.86
N GLN A 40 -9.69 -9.09 3.96
CA GLN A 40 -9.92 -8.60 5.33
C GLN A 40 -8.76 -7.74 5.87
N GLU A 41 -7.56 -7.92 5.33
CA GLU A 41 -6.34 -7.23 5.73
C GLU A 41 -5.73 -6.47 4.55
N ASP A 42 -6.54 -5.95 3.63
CA ASP A 42 -6.05 -5.12 2.54
C ASP A 42 -5.36 -3.88 3.15
N PRO A 43 -4.02 -3.74 3.07
CA PRO A 43 -3.33 -2.57 3.61
C PRO A 43 -3.77 -1.27 2.91
N GLU A 44 -4.45 -1.37 1.76
CA GLU A 44 -5.08 -0.25 1.06
C GLU A 44 -6.50 0.06 1.57
N GLU A 45 -7.15 -0.79 2.38
CA GLU A 45 -8.45 -0.49 3.00
C GLU A 45 -8.37 0.79 3.84
N PHE A 46 -7.23 1.03 4.50
CA PHE A 46 -6.98 2.27 5.23
C PHE A 46 -6.93 3.52 4.33
N LEU A 47 -6.58 3.38 3.05
CA LEU A 47 -6.55 4.49 2.09
C LEU A 47 -7.96 4.93 1.69
N VAL A 48 -8.89 3.98 1.57
CA VAL A 48 -10.29 4.25 1.18
C VAL A 48 -11.20 4.49 2.38
N ASN A 49 -10.83 4.05 3.58
CA ASN A 49 -11.58 4.34 4.80
C ASN A 49 -11.02 5.58 5.52
N PRO A 50 -11.65 6.76 5.39
CA PRO A 50 -11.18 7.99 6.02
C PRO A 50 -11.40 8.00 7.54
N HIS A 51 -11.83 6.91 8.17
CA HIS A 51 -11.92 6.79 9.62
C HIS A 51 -10.83 5.91 10.23
N SER A 52 -10.07 5.21 9.37
CA SER A 52 -9.14 4.16 9.76
C SER A 52 -7.88 4.71 10.45
N LEU A 53 -7.40 5.88 10.03
CA LEU A 53 -6.20 6.52 10.58
C LEU A 53 -6.39 8.04 10.70
N ALA A 54 -6.18 8.58 11.90
CA ALA A 54 -6.24 10.01 12.14
C ALA A 54 -5.04 10.74 11.51
N PHE A 55 -5.27 11.90 10.88
CA PHE A 55 -4.18 12.80 10.48
C PHE A 55 -3.40 13.30 11.70
N ASN A 56 -2.11 13.59 11.52
CA ASN A 56 -1.19 14.03 12.57
C ASN A 56 -0.91 15.55 12.49
N SER A 57 -0.10 16.06 13.42
CA SER A 57 0.27 17.48 13.48
C SER A 57 1.07 17.93 12.25
N GLU A 58 1.90 17.06 11.69
CA GLU A 58 2.67 17.35 10.47
C GLU A 58 1.73 17.64 9.29
N VAL A 59 0.77 16.73 9.02
CA VAL A 59 -0.22 16.89 7.95
C VAL A 59 -1.09 18.13 8.17
N GLU A 60 -1.55 18.36 9.40
CA GLU A 60 -2.34 19.56 9.71
C GLU A 60 -1.51 20.84 9.47
N GLN A 61 -0.26 20.91 9.91
CA GLN A 61 0.59 22.09 9.71
C GLN A 61 0.94 22.33 8.23
N ALA A 62 1.18 21.26 7.48
CA ALA A 62 1.47 21.34 6.06
C ALA A 62 0.25 21.80 5.24
N LEU A 63 -0.95 21.29 5.54
CA LEU A 63 -2.12 21.48 4.69
C LEU A 63 -3.06 22.61 5.14
N PHE A 64 -3.13 22.92 6.43
CA PHE A 64 -4.04 23.94 6.96
C PHE A 64 -3.91 25.31 6.30
N PRO A 65 -2.70 25.84 6.01
CA PRO A 65 -2.54 27.12 5.32
C PRO A 65 -3.15 27.11 3.91
N HIS A 66 -3.18 25.94 3.27
CA HIS A 66 -3.57 25.76 1.87
C HIS A 66 -4.99 25.19 1.70
N ARG A 67 -5.73 24.91 2.79
CA ARG A 67 -7.04 24.22 2.71
C ARG A 67 -8.05 24.87 1.75
N ARG A 68 -8.05 26.21 1.64
CA ARG A 68 -8.94 26.94 0.72
C ARG A 68 -8.55 26.73 -0.74
N LEU A 69 -7.26 26.74 -1.02
CA LEU A 69 -6.72 26.43 -2.35
C LEU A 69 -7.05 24.97 -2.73
N LEU A 70 -6.87 24.04 -1.80
CA LEU A 70 -7.22 22.62 -2.02
C LEU A 70 -8.72 22.43 -2.32
N ALA A 71 -9.60 23.16 -1.61
CA ALA A 71 -11.03 23.13 -1.90
C ALA A 71 -11.38 23.77 -3.25
N GLN A 72 -10.72 24.87 -3.62
CA GLN A 72 -10.86 25.49 -4.94
C GLN A 72 -10.42 24.57 -6.07
N LEU A 73 -9.36 23.78 -5.87
CA LEU A 73 -8.91 22.78 -6.83
C LEU A 73 -9.94 21.65 -7.04
N ILE A 74 -10.80 21.40 -6.05
CA ILE A 74 -11.90 20.43 -6.17
C ILE A 74 -13.08 21.06 -6.90
N ASP A 75 -13.57 22.20 -6.42
CA ASP A 75 -14.80 22.80 -6.95
C ASP A 75 -14.58 23.41 -8.35
N HIS A 76 -13.45 24.07 -8.56
CA HIS A 76 -13.16 24.91 -9.73
C HIS A 76 -11.68 24.82 -10.16
N PRO A 77 -11.19 23.64 -10.58
CA PRO A 77 -9.77 23.43 -10.91
C PRO A 77 -9.23 24.39 -11.98
N ASN A 78 -10.07 24.79 -12.94
CA ASN A 78 -9.68 25.71 -14.03
C ASN A 78 -9.49 27.18 -13.60
N ASN A 79 -9.86 27.53 -12.37
CA ASN A 79 -9.77 28.91 -11.87
C ASN A 79 -8.52 29.14 -11.01
N VAL A 80 -7.70 28.11 -10.81
CA VAL A 80 -6.46 28.19 -10.03
C VAL A 80 -5.30 28.51 -10.97
N ASP A 81 -4.40 29.38 -10.53
CA ASP A 81 -3.21 29.74 -11.30
C ASP A 81 -2.27 28.53 -11.48
N ASP A 82 -2.09 28.14 -12.74
CA ASP A 82 -1.22 27.06 -13.18
C ASP A 82 0.21 27.18 -12.63
N THR A 83 0.71 28.39 -12.41
CA THR A 83 2.09 28.63 -11.93
C THR A 83 2.29 28.26 -10.45
N THR A 84 1.20 28.06 -9.72
CA THR A 84 1.24 27.70 -8.28
C THR A 84 1.20 26.19 -8.07
N ILE A 85 0.72 25.42 -9.06
CA ILE A 85 0.44 23.99 -8.92
C ILE A 85 1.30 23.19 -9.91
N PRO A 86 2.44 22.62 -9.47
CA PRO A 86 3.35 21.90 -10.37
C PRO A 86 2.70 20.78 -11.18
N ALA A 87 1.69 20.12 -10.62
CA ALA A 87 0.93 19.07 -11.31
C ALA A 87 0.19 19.58 -12.56
N ILE A 88 -0.29 20.83 -12.56
CA ILE A 88 -0.95 21.44 -13.73
C ILE A 88 0.08 21.68 -14.84
N VAL A 89 1.24 22.25 -14.49
CA VAL A 89 2.36 22.45 -15.42
C VAL A 89 2.78 21.13 -16.06
N TRP A 90 2.91 20.08 -15.23
CA TRP A 90 3.22 18.73 -15.71
C TRP A 90 2.14 18.19 -16.66
N LEU A 91 0.85 18.27 -16.30
CA LEU A 91 -0.25 17.84 -17.18
C LEU A 91 -0.27 18.58 -18.52
N SER A 92 0.05 19.87 -18.52
CA SER A 92 0.12 20.69 -19.73
C SER A 92 1.31 20.34 -20.62
N SER A 93 2.38 19.75 -20.06
CA SER A 93 3.53 19.26 -20.83
C SER A 93 3.27 17.94 -21.57
N LEU A 94 2.20 17.22 -21.20
CA LEU A 94 1.88 15.92 -21.78
C LEU A 94 1.02 16.04 -23.03
N LYS A 95 1.32 15.23 -24.05
CA LYS A 95 0.49 15.12 -25.27
C LYS A 95 -0.89 14.54 -24.96
N ASN A 96 -0.95 13.54 -24.08
CA ASN A 96 -2.18 12.92 -23.61
C ASN A 96 -2.27 13.08 -22.10
N LYS A 97 -3.34 13.71 -21.63
CA LYS A 97 -3.55 13.95 -20.19
C LYS A 97 -4.09 12.68 -19.54
N PRO A 98 -3.40 12.12 -18.52
CA PRO A 98 -3.92 10.98 -17.78
C PRO A 98 -5.16 11.37 -16.98
N LEU A 99 -6.06 10.41 -16.77
CA LEU A 99 -7.23 10.58 -15.90
C LEU A 99 -6.85 10.65 -14.41
N ILE A 100 -5.71 10.07 -14.02
CA ILE A 100 -5.27 9.92 -12.63
C ILE A 100 -3.83 10.39 -12.47
N ILE A 101 -3.57 11.18 -11.43
CA ILE A 101 -2.23 11.56 -11.00
C ILE A 101 -1.82 10.66 -9.84
N HIS A 102 -0.93 9.70 -10.11
CA HIS A 102 -0.60 8.60 -9.19
C HIS A 102 0.79 8.74 -8.53
N TRP A 103 1.34 9.96 -8.52
CA TRP A 103 2.66 10.20 -7.94
C TRP A 103 2.59 10.23 -6.42
N THR A 104 3.05 9.17 -5.77
CA THR A 104 3.05 9.05 -4.30
C THR A 104 4.44 9.29 -3.69
N GLY A 105 5.50 9.24 -4.51
CA GLY A 105 6.86 9.51 -4.07
C GLY A 105 7.31 8.60 -2.93
N SER A 106 8.01 9.20 -1.96
CA SER A 106 8.45 8.53 -0.72
C SER A 106 7.37 8.50 0.38
N LEU A 107 6.11 8.84 0.09
CA LEU A 107 5.05 8.79 1.08
C LEU A 107 4.68 7.33 1.37
N THR A 108 4.60 6.99 2.64
CA THR A 108 4.15 5.66 3.08
C THR A 108 2.63 5.52 2.94
N LEU A 109 2.10 4.29 2.98
CA LEU A 109 0.64 4.07 3.01
C LEU A 109 -0.03 4.82 4.17
N ASN A 110 0.63 4.88 5.32
CA ASN A 110 0.17 5.65 6.47
C ASN A 110 0.14 7.17 6.20
N ASP A 111 1.12 7.70 5.47
CA ASP A 111 1.11 9.12 5.07
C ASP A 111 -0.08 9.40 4.14
N LEU A 112 -0.30 8.55 3.13
CA LEU A 112 -1.40 8.68 2.19
C LEU A 112 -2.75 8.59 2.91
N ALA A 113 -2.94 7.61 3.81
CA ALA A 113 -4.16 7.47 4.61
C ALA A 113 -4.43 8.71 5.49
N ARG A 114 -3.38 9.28 6.11
CA ARG A 114 -3.49 10.52 6.91
C ARG A 114 -3.88 11.72 6.06
N ILE A 115 -3.31 11.85 4.86
CA ILE A 115 -3.66 12.93 3.92
C ILE A 115 -5.12 12.78 3.46
N ASN A 116 -5.55 11.55 3.13
CA ASN A 116 -6.94 11.25 2.78
C ASN A 116 -7.91 11.60 3.91
N ASN A 117 -7.58 11.20 5.15
CA ASN A 117 -8.35 11.56 6.34
C ASN A 117 -8.44 13.08 6.52
N TYR A 118 -7.35 13.82 6.31
CA TYR A 118 -7.36 15.28 6.37
C TYR A 118 -8.31 15.88 5.33
N PHE A 119 -8.23 15.43 4.08
CA PHE A 119 -9.15 15.88 3.02
C PHE A 119 -10.61 15.68 3.41
N PHE A 120 -10.95 14.46 3.80
CA PHE A 120 -12.31 14.10 4.18
C PHE A 120 -12.82 14.93 5.37
N ARG A 121 -11.98 15.15 6.38
CA ARG A 121 -12.39 15.82 7.62
C ARG A 121 -12.36 17.34 7.56
N ARG A 122 -11.53 17.93 6.69
CA ARG A 122 -11.25 19.38 6.67
C ARG A 122 -11.52 20.04 5.33
N VAL A 123 -11.10 19.44 4.21
CA VAL A 123 -11.19 20.05 2.88
C VAL A 123 -12.58 19.85 2.28
N LEU A 124 -13.10 18.61 2.24
CA LEU A 124 -14.41 18.34 1.64
C LEU A 124 -15.55 19.05 2.37
N LYS A 125 -15.41 19.34 3.66
CA LYS A 125 -16.40 20.08 4.45
C LYS A 125 -16.58 21.55 4.02
N ILE A 126 -15.62 22.10 3.28
CA ILE A 126 -15.66 23.47 2.77
C ILE A 126 -15.88 23.54 1.26
N CYS A 127 -15.84 22.39 0.57
CA CYS A 127 -16.18 22.29 -0.84
C CYS A 127 -17.69 22.42 -1.04
N LYS A 128 -18.10 22.95 -2.19
CA LYS A 128 -19.51 22.97 -2.60
C LYS A 128 -19.94 21.61 -3.14
N ASP A 129 -19.06 20.98 -3.91
CA ASP A 129 -19.24 19.65 -4.45
C ASP A 129 -18.24 18.67 -3.82
N SER A 130 -18.66 17.43 -3.59
CA SER A 130 -17.78 16.35 -3.11
C SER A 130 -17.69 15.28 -4.19
N PRO A 131 -16.91 15.51 -5.25
CA PRO A 131 -16.84 14.61 -6.39
C PRO A 131 -16.13 13.32 -5.99
N LEU A 132 -16.61 12.16 -6.45
CA LEU A 132 -16.10 10.83 -6.04
C LEU A 132 -14.60 10.61 -6.35
N ASP A 133 -14.04 11.36 -7.30
CA ASP A 133 -12.65 11.25 -7.79
C ASP A 133 -11.66 12.20 -7.09
N TRP A 134 -12.06 12.86 -6.00
CA TRP A 134 -11.18 13.79 -5.27
C TRP A 134 -9.85 13.15 -4.83
N ILE A 135 -9.81 11.83 -4.62
CA ILE A 135 -8.64 11.05 -4.20
C ILE A 135 -7.59 10.96 -5.31
N THR A 136 -7.98 11.01 -6.57
CA THR A 136 -7.09 10.80 -7.73
C THR A 136 -6.81 12.07 -8.52
N GLY A 137 -7.40 13.19 -8.10
CA GLY A 137 -7.36 14.47 -8.78
C GLY A 137 -6.20 15.40 -8.39
N LEU A 138 -6.19 16.58 -9.01
CA LEU A 138 -5.21 17.65 -8.81
C LEU A 138 -5.06 18.07 -7.35
N ALA A 139 -6.17 18.18 -6.62
CA ALA A 139 -6.15 18.61 -5.23
C ALA A 139 -5.36 17.65 -4.34
N MET A 140 -5.58 16.32 -4.50
CA MET A 140 -4.84 15.31 -3.74
C MET A 140 -3.35 15.32 -4.09
N SER A 141 -3.03 15.36 -5.39
CA SER A 141 -1.65 15.44 -5.85
C SER A 141 -0.93 16.68 -5.30
N HIS A 142 -1.60 17.83 -5.26
CA HIS A 142 -1.02 19.04 -4.69
C HIS A 142 -0.83 18.93 -3.17
N ALA A 143 -1.77 18.31 -2.46
CA ALA A 143 -1.61 18.10 -1.02
C ALA A 143 -0.46 17.17 -0.66
N GLN A 144 -0.28 16.09 -1.41
CA GLN A 144 0.90 15.21 -1.26
C GLN A 144 2.19 16.00 -1.48
N THR A 145 2.21 16.88 -2.50
CA THR A 145 3.32 17.80 -2.76
C THR A 145 3.58 18.73 -1.58
N LEU A 146 2.54 19.33 -0.99
CA LEU A 146 2.67 20.22 0.17
C LEU A 146 3.21 19.50 1.41
N VAL A 147 2.80 18.26 1.65
CA VAL A 147 3.35 17.45 2.77
C VAL A 147 4.83 17.15 2.53
N VAL A 148 5.22 16.77 1.31
CA VAL A 148 6.64 16.57 0.95
C VAL A 148 7.42 17.87 1.09
N ALA A 149 6.86 19.00 0.66
CA ALA A 149 7.44 20.33 0.77
C ALA A 149 7.69 20.73 2.22
N TYR A 150 6.73 20.47 3.10
CA TYR A 150 6.85 20.72 4.52
C TYR A 150 7.93 19.82 5.16
N ARG A 151 7.86 18.50 4.91
CA ARG A 151 8.75 17.49 5.49
C ARG A 151 10.22 17.69 5.12
N HIS A 152 10.49 18.11 3.87
CA HIS A 152 11.84 18.27 3.34
C HIS A 152 12.24 19.74 3.14
N ARG A 153 11.52 20.67 3.76
CA ARG A 153 11.76 22.12 3.58
C ARG A 153 13.22 22.50 3.79
N GLU A 154 13.80 22.12 4.92
CA GLU A 154 15.20 22.44 5.25
C GLU A 154 16.19 21.89 4.23
N LEU A 155 15.93 20.70 3.69
CA LEU A 155 16.76 20.11 2.64
C LEU A 155 16.71 20.95 1.37
N PHE A 156 15.52 21.40 0.95
CA PHE A 156 15.36 22.21 -0.25
C PHE A 156 15.93 23.63 -0.08
N LEU A 157 15.87 24.20 1.12
CA LEU A 157 16.46 25.51 1.41
C LEU A 157 18.00 25.50 1.39
N GLN A 158 18.63 24.33 1.52
CA GLN A 158 20.08 24.18 1.40
C GLN A 158 20.56 23.99 -0.05
N ASP A 159 19.62 23.88 -1.00
CA ASP A 159 19.96 23.75 -2.42
C ASP A 159 20.67 25.03 -2.92
N LYS A 160 21.70 24.86 -3.75
CA LYS A 160 22.45 25.97 -4.33
C LYS A 160 21.61 26.81 -5.30
N GLU A 161 20.57 26.21 -5.88
CA GLU A 161 19.62 26.88 -6.76
C GLU A 161 18.52 27.60 -5.99
N CYS A 162 18.46 27.46 -4.66
CA CYS A 162 17.44 28.11 -3.84
C CYS A 162 17.59 29.65 -3.93
N PRO A 163 16.50 30.38 -4.26
CA PRO A 163 16.50 31.84 -4.27
C PRO A 163 16.87 32.45 -2.91
N PRO A 164 17.30 33.72 -2.87
CA PRO A 164 17.60 34.42 -1.62
C PRO A 164 16.40 34.48 -0.69
N ALA A 165 16.64 34.32 0.62
CA ALA A 165 15.59 34.31 1.65
C ALA A 165 14.78 35.62 1.75
N SER A 166 15.26 36.71 1.14
CA SER A 166 14.53 37.97 1.02
C SER A 166 13.27 37.88 0.16
N GLU A 167 13.17 36.88 -0.72
CA GLU A 167 12.03 36.68 -1.63
C GLU A 167 11.18 35.48 -1.18
N ILE A 168 10.40 35.65 -0.12
CA ILE A 168 9.65 34.56 0.53
C ILE A 168 8.72 33.83 -0.45
N GLU A 169 8.04 34.54 -1.35
CA GLU A 169 7.15 33.92 -2.35
C GLU A 169 7.93 33.08 -3.37
N THR A 170 9.04 33.60 -3.89
CA THR A 170 9.92 32.88 -4.81
C THR A 170 10.50 31.62 -4.15
N VAL A 171 10.94 31.72 -2.89
CA VAL A 171 11.45 30.59 -2.11
C VAL A 171 10.37 29.55 -1.87
N ASN A 172 9.14 29.96 -1.52
CA ASN A 172 8.05 29.02 -1.32
C ASN A 172 7.67 28.29 -2.61
N ARG A 173 7.66 28.98 -3.74
CA ARG A 173 7.44 28.36 -5.06
C ARG A 173 8.54 27.35 -5.38
N PHE A 174 9.81 27.72 -5.18
CA PHE A 174 10.95 26.83 -5.38
C PHE A 174 10.84 25.55 -4.52
N VAL A 175 10.47 25.69 -3.24
CA VAL A 175 10.27 24.56 -2.32
C VAL A 175 9.15 23.62 -2.81
N ILE A 176 8.04 24.17 -3.31
CA ILE A 176 6.92 23.39 -3.86
C ILE A 176 7.34 22.67 -5.15
N GLU A 177 8.10 23.32 -6.03
CA GLU A 177 8.63 22.71 -7.26
C GLU A 177 9.59 21.55 -6.95
N ARG A 178 10.52 21.72 -6.01
CA ARG A 178 11.43 20.64 -5.59
C ARG A 178 10.71 19.50 -4.90
N ALA A 179 9.65 19.80 -4.14
CA ALA A 179 8.80 18.78 -3.55
C ALA A 179 8.08 17.96 -4.63
N TRP A 180 7.58 18.60 -5.68
CA TRP A 180 6.96 17.92 -6.81
C TRP A 180 7.94 17.01 -7.55
N GLU A 181 9.13 17.53 -7.87
CA GLU A 181 10.19 16.72 -8.50
C GLU A 181 10.54 15.51 -7.65
N ARG A 182 10.65 15.68 -6.33
CA ARG A 182 10.89 14.58 -5.40
C ARG A 182 9.74 13.58 -5.43
N LEU A 183 8.49 14.03 -5.40
CA LEU A 183 7.29 13.18 -5.45
C LEU A 183 7.30 12.32 -6.72
N VAL A 184 7.56 12.90 -7.88
CA VAL A 184 7.62 12.18 -9.16
C VAL A 184 8.81 11.20 -9.18
N ASN A 185 10.02 11.68 -8.89
CA ASN A 185 11.26 10.89 -9.02
C ASN A 185 11.36 9.74 -8.00
N TYR A 186 10.72 9.87 -6.85
CA TYR A 186 10.71 8.86 -5.79
C TYR A 186 9.51 7.92 -5.88
N THR A 187 8.60 8.11 -6.85
CA THR A 187 7.51 7.15 -7.03
C THR A 187 8.10 5.79 -7.43
N GLY A 188 7.67 4.73 -6.74
CA GLY A 188 8.26 3.39 -6.88
C GLY A 188 9.60 3.20 -6.16
N ARG A 189 10.01 4.16 -5.32
CA ARG A 189 11.22 4.08 -4.49
C ARG A 189 10.88 3.98 -3.01
N THR A 190 11.85 3.53 -2.23
CA THR A 190 11.79 3.57 -0.76
C THR A 190 11.93 5.00 -0.24
N THR A 191 11.71 5.21 1.06
CA THR A 191 11.80 6.54 1.71
C THR A 191 13.18 7.18 1.61
N ASP A 192 14.23 6.37 1.53
CA ASP A 192 15.63 6.77 1.32
C ASP A 192 16.02 6.89 -0.16
N GLY A 193 15.08 6.73 -1.10
CA GLY A 193 15.29 6.92 -2.53
C GLY A 193 15.94 5.74 -3.27
N LYS A 194 16.03 4.58 -2.62
CA LYS A 194 16.49 3.34 -3.26
C LYS A 194 15.34 2.68 -4.05
N VAL A 195 15.70 1.80 -4.97
CA VAL A 195 14.71 1.01 -5.72
C VAL A 195 13.96 0.14 -4.72
N LYS A 196 12.63 0.24 -4.72
CA LYS A 196 11.79 -0.67 -3.95
C LYS A 196 11.88 -2.03 -4.65
N HIS A 197 12.51 -3.01 -4.02
CA HIS A 197 12.44 -4.38 -4.50
C HIS A 197 10.99 -4.85 -4.41
N ASP A 198 10.54 -5.65 -5.38
CA ASP A 198 9.22 -6.26 -5.34
C ASP A 198 9.07 -6.96 -4.00
N ALA A 199 8.00 -6.62 -3.28
CA ALA A 199 7.70 -7.26 -2.02
C ALA A 199 7.39 -8.73 -2.33
N VAL A 200 8.32 -9.62 -1.99
CA VAL A 200 8.04 -11.05 -1.96
C VAL A 200 7.13 -11.27 -0.76
N ASP A 201 5.88 -11.63 -1.01
CA ASP A 201 4.93 -12.03 0.02
C ASP A 201 5.39 -13.40 0.56
N VAL A 202 6.25 -13.34 1.58
CA VAL A 202 6.88 -14.51 2.20
C VAL A 202 5.81 -15.41 2.82
N ASP A 203 4.74 -14.85 3.35
CA ASP A 203 3.64 -15.63 3.93
C ASP A 203 2.87 -16.37 2.84
N MET A 204 2.61 -15.73 1.70
CA MET A 204 2.00 -16.39 0.55
C MET A 204 2.92 -17.46 -0.07
N GLU A 205 4.23 -17.18 -0.21
CA GLU A 205 5.19 -18.18 -0.69
C GLU A 205 5.29 -19.37 0.28
N ALA A 206 5.31 -19.12 1.58
CA ALA A 206 5.31 -20.15 2.62
C ALA A 206 4.02 -20.99 2.58
N LEU A 207 2.86 -20.36 2.38
CA LEU A 207 1.58 -21.05 2.22
C LEU A 207 1.54 -21.90 0.94
N ILE A 208 2.02 -21.40 -0.20
CA ILE A 208 2.15 -22.19 -1.43
C ILE A 208 3.05 -23.41 -1.22
N LEU A 209 4.19 -23.22 -0.55
CA LEU A 209 5.13 -24.31 -0.28
C LEU A 209 4.55 -25.33 0.69
N LEU A 210 3.80 -24.88 1.70
CA LEU A 210 3.09 -25.72 2.64
C LEU A 210 2.01 -26.53 1.93
N GLU A 211 1.14 -25.89 1.13
CA GLU A 211 0.10 -26.56 0.33
C GLU A 211 0.70 -27.59 -0.62
N LYS A 212 1.74 -27.24 -1.36
CA LYS A 212 2.44 -28.16 -2.26
C LYS A 212 2.92 -29.41 -1.54
N ARG A 213 3.43 -29.28 -0.30
CA ARG A 213 3.89 -30.42 0.50
C ARG A 213 2.75 -31.20 1.17
N MET A 214 1.70 -30.52 1.61
CA MET A 214 0.53 -31.15 2.24
C MET A 214 -0.27 -32.00 1.24
N PHE A 215 -0.28 -31.60 -0.03
CA PHE A 215 -1.03 -32.26 -1.11
C PHE A 215 -0.13 -32.95 -2.15
N ASP A 216 1.17 -33.11 -1.87
CA ASP A 216 2.07 -33.85 -2.74
C ASP A 216 1.66 -35.33 -2.74
N THR A 217 1.27 -35.87 -3.89
CA THR A 217 0.89 -37.29 -4.07
C THR A 217 1.96 -38.10 -4.80
N SER A 218 3.14 -37.53 -5.01
CA SER A 218 4.24 -38.21 -5.68
C SER A 218 4.78 -39.39 -4.87
N GLU A 219 5.50 -40.30 -5.54
CA GLU A 219 6.18 -41.41 -4.87
C GLU A 219 7.18 -40.92 -3.81
N ASP A 220 7.80 -39.75 -4.03
CA ASP A 220 8.74 -39.11 -3.12
C ASP A 220 8.08 -38.68 -1.79
N ALA A 221 6.78 -38.36 -1.81
CA ALA A 221 6.01 -38.00 -0.61
C ALA A 221 5.63 -39.22 0.26
N GLY A 222 5.79 -40.44 -0.26
CA GLY A 222 5.59 -41.69 0.48
C GLY A 222 4.22 -41.79 1.17
N ILE A 223 4.19 -42.30 2.41
CA ILE A 223 2.95 -42.51 3.17
C ILE A 223 2.25 -41.17 3.51
N ALA A 224 2.99 -40.06 3.57
CA ALA A 224 2.45 -38.74 3.88
C ALA A 224 1.62 -38.15 2.72
N GLY A 225 1.94 -38.52 1.48
CA GLY A 225 1.27 -38.04 0.27
C GLY A 225 -0.06 -38.73 -0.10
N ASN A 226 -0.50 -39.70 0.70
CA ASN A 226 -1.66 -40.56 0.40
C ASN A 226 -3.03 -39.90 0.67
N TYR A 227 -3.25 -38.67 0.16
CA TYR A 227 -4.48 -37.90 0.38
C TYR A 227 -4.86 -37.79 1.87
N GLN A 228 -3.84 -37.73 2.73
CA GLN A 228 -4.01 -37.69 4.18
C GLN A 228 -4.73 -36.41 4.59
N TRP A 229 -4.56 -35.33 3.82
CA TRP A 229 -5.20 -34.04 4.02
C TRP A 229 -6.32 -33.90 2.98
N GLY A 230 -7.58 -33.87 3.42
CA GLY A 230 -8.77 -33.71 2.55
C GLY A 230 -9.75 -34.90 2.48
N LEU A 231 -9.43 -36.05 3.10
CA LEU A 231 -10.34 -37.22 3.22
C LEU A 231 -10.84 -37.47 4.66
N ASP A 232 -10.57 -36.55 5.59
CA ASP A 232 -10.93 -36.69 7.01
C ASP A 232 -12.44 -36.48 7.23
N ILE A 233 -12.98 -37.00 8.34
CA ILE A 233 -14.42 -36.90 8.63
C ILE A 233 -14.78 -35.48 9.11
N GLY A 234 -15.46 -34.71 8.26
CA GLY A 234 -16.03 -33.40 8.61
C GLY A 234 -16.28 -32.50 7.40
N MET A 235 -16.99 -31.39 7.61
CA MET A 235 -17.10 -30.33 6.59
C MET A 235 -15.76 -29.60 6.50
N HIS A 236 -14.91 -30.03 5.57
CA HIS A 236 -13.79 -29.23 5.10
C HIS A 236 -14.37 -28.17 4.16
N GLN A 237 -14.11 -26.90 4.44
CA GLN A 237 -14.46 -25.70 3.65
C GLN A 237 -15.43 -25.90 2.46
N ASP A 238 -16.63 -25.34 2.54
CA ASP A 238 -17.54 -25.15 1.38
C ASP A 238 -17.69 -26.34 0.41
N GLY A 239 -17.58 -27.58 0.91
CA GLY A 239 -17.74 -28.76 0.06
C GLY A 239 -16.59 -28.92 -0.94
N TRP A 240 -15.35 -28.91 -0.44
CA TRP A 240 -14.17 -29.23 -1.25
C TRP A 240 -14.33 -30.63 -1.87
N PHE A 241 -14.63 -30.64 -3.17
CA PHE A 241 -14.74 -31.83 -4.02
C PHE A 241 -13.36 -32.05 -4.68
N PRO A 242 -12.61 -33.12 -4.36
CA PRO A 242 -11.46 -33.53 -5.16
C PRO A 242 -11.89 -34.51 -6.26
N TRP A 243 -13.05 -34.26 -6.89
CA TRP A 243 -13.53 -34.94 -8.10
C TRP A 243 -14.14 -33.91 -9.05
#